data_AF-A0A815JS68-F1
#
_entry.id   AF-A0A815JS68-F1
#
_cell.length_a   1.000
_cell.length_b   1.000
_cell.length_c   1.000
_cell.angle_alpha   90.00
_cell.angle_beta   90.00
_cell.angle_gamma   90.00
#
_symmetry.space_group_name_H-M   'P 1'
#
loop_
_entity.id
_entity.type
_entity.pdbx_description
1 polymer ?
#
loop_
_entity_poly.entity_id
_entity_poly.type
_entity_poly.pdbx_seq_one_letter_code
_entity_poly.pdbx_strand_id
1 'polypeptide(L)'
;MRSQTVVVLFTLCLSAFYAAGYRINQSNDKRLDGTLRQLLRQQQLRSNKRGGNRFIFSERSEPGDEVPLETFRQQALDKHNEYRSKHCVPALQLDDELNNIAQQYAEKLAATDTFEHSGATFHGEWMGENIYTAWSSESVLNTPGDKAVTKWYNEISDYDWNNPTSSSGTGHFTQVVWKASTRLGIGRAVSASNKIYVVANYFPGGNFNNAYEENVPRLC
;
A
#
# COMPACT_ATOMS: atom_id res chain seq x y z
N MET A 1 -45.11 -14.48 -28.93
CA MET A 1 -45.65 -15.12 -27.71
C MET A 1 -44.68 -16.18 -27.18
N ARG A 2 -43.57 -15.76 -26.55
CA ARG A 2 -42.65 -16.61 -25.76
C ARG A 2 -41.80 -15.68 -24.88
N SER A 3 -42.31 -15.18 -23.76
CA SER A 3 -41.48 -14.31 -22.89
C SER A 3 -41.98 -14.10 -21.46
N GLN A 4 -43.15 -14.58 -21.06
CA GLN A 4 -43.62 -14.36 -19.67
C GLN A 4 -43.28 -15.52 -18.73
N THR A 5 -43.16 -16.75 -19.24
CA THR A 5 -42.89 -17.94 -18.41
C THR A 5 -41.45 -17.98 -17.86
N VAL A 6 -40.46 -17.42 -18.56
CA VAL A 6 -39.04 -17.44 -18.15
C VAL A 6 -38.76 -16.46 -16.99
N VAL A 7 -39.44 -15.31 -16.97
CA VAL A 7 -39.28 -14.29 -15.93
C VAL A 7 -39.83 -14.75 -14.58
N VAL A 8 -40.95 -15.48 -14.59
CA VAL A 8 -41.57 -16.00 -13.35
C VAL A 8 -40.72 -17.11 -12.72
N LEU A 9 -40.10 -17.98 -13.53
CA LEU A 9 -39.20 -19.05 -13.06
C LEU A 9 -37.91 -18.53 -12.43
N PHE A 10 -37.33 -17.43 -12.94
CA PHE A 10 -36.14 -16.81 -12.34
C PHE A 10 -36.43 -16.11 -11.01
N THR A 11 -37.61 -15.49 -10.89
CA THR A 11 -38.00 -14.76 -9.68
C THR A 11 -38.27 -15.72 -8.51
N LEU A 12 -38.86 -16.89 -8.78
CA LEU A 12 -39.10 -17.93 -7.77
C LEU A 12 -37.80 -18.60 -7.29
N CYS A 13 -36.79 -18.71 -8.16
CA CYS A 13 -35.48 -19.24 -7.79
C CYS A 13 -34.72 -18.28 -6.84
N LEU A 14 -34.80 -16.96 -7.08
CA LEU A 14 -34.15 -15.96 -6.22
C LEU A 14 -34.72 -15.92 -4.79
N SER A 15 -36.04 -16.13 -4.63
CA SER A 15 -36.66 -16.22 -3.31
C SER A 15 -36.21 -17.44 -2.51
N ALA A 16 -35.91 -18.56 -3.18
CA ALA A 16 -35.39 -19.76 -2.53
C ALA A 16 -33.94 -19.60 -2.05
N PHE A 17 -33.11 -18.84 -2.77
CA PHE A 17 -31.73 -18.53 -2.36
C PHE A 17 -31.66 -17.60 -1.14
N TYR A 18 -32.58 -16.63 -1.02
CA TYR A 18 -32.63 -15.72 0.13
C TYR A 18 -33.04 -16.42 1.44
N ALA A 19 -33.84 -17.48 1.37
CA ALA A 19 -34.27 -18.26 2.54
C ALA A 19 -33.14 -19.15 3.12
N ALA A 20 -32.07 -19.41 2.36
CA ALA A 20 -30.94 -20.27 2.76
C ALA A 20 -29.70 -19.48 3.23
N GLY A 21 -29.78 -18.16 3.42
CA GLY A 21 -28.69 -17.35 3.97
C GLY A 21 -27.50 -17.08 3.03
N TYR A 22 -27.54 -17.56 1.78
CA TYR A 22 -26.52 -17.27 0.78
C TYR A 22 -26.77 -15.90 0.13
N ARG A 23 -26.00 -14.88 0.55
CA ARG A 23 -25.99 -13.56 -0.12
C ARG A 23 -25.14 -13.61 -1.39
N ILE A 24 -25.78 -13.84 -2.54
CA ILE A 24 -25.14 -13.61 -3.84
C ILE A 24 -25.35 -12.14 -4.23
N ASN A 25 -24.26 -11.36 -4.28
CA ASN A 25 -24.32 -9.94 -4.62
C ASN A 25 -24.42 -9.74 -6.15
N GLN A 26 -25.61 -10.03 -6.72
CA GLN A 26 -25.83 -9.95 -8.17
C GLN A 26 -25.97 -8.53 -8.72
N SER A 27 -26.03 -7.49 -7.88
CA SER A 27 -26.26 -6.11 -8.32
C SER A 27 -25.19 -5.56 -9.28
N ASN A 28 -23.99 -6.14 -9.27
CA ASN A 28 -22.86 -5.75 -10.11
C ASN A 28 -22.53 -6.76 -11.23
N ASP A 29 -23.32 -7.82 -11.44
CA ASP A 29 -23.06 -8.78 -12.52
C ASP A 29 -23.27 -8.10 -13.88
N LYS A 30 -22.20 -7.99 -14.68
CA LYS A 30 -22.18 -7.40 -16.03
C LYS A 30 -23.17 -8.07 -17.01
N ARG A 31 -23.68 -9.27 -16.69
CA ARG A 31 -24.68 -10.01 -17.48
C ARG A 31 -26.12 -9.52 -17.30
N LEU A 32 -26.41 -8.68 -16.30
CA LEU A 32 -27.75 -8.15 -16.05
C LEU A 32 -28.01 -6.84 -16.80
N ASP A 33 -29.14 -6.76 -17.50
CA ASP A 33 -29.68 -5.54 -18.12
C ASP A 33 -29.98 -4.47 -17.06
N GLY A 34 -29.81 -3.19 -17.44
CA GLY A 34 -30.01 -2.00 -16.61
C GLY A 34 -31.38 -1.94 -15.92
N THR A 35 -32.44 -2.45 -16.56
CA THR A 35 -33.79 -2.49 -15.96
C THR A 35 -33.84 -3.43 -14.75
N LEU A 36 -33.20 -4.60 -14.84
CA LEU A 36 -33.16 -5.59 -13.77
C LEU A 36 -32.33 -5.10 -12.58
N ARG A 37 -31.22 -4.39 -12.86
CA ARG A 37 -30.40 -3.74 -11.82
C ARG A 37 -31.18 -2.69 -11.04
N GLN A 38 -31.98 -1.88 -11.74
CA GLN A 38 -32.77 -0.83 -11.11
C GLN A 38 -33.86 -1.41 -10.20
N LEU A 39 -34.50 -2.51 -10.61
CA LEU A 39 -35.50 -3.21 -9.81
C LEU A 39 -34.92 -3.87 -8.56
N LEU A 40 -33.76 -4.52 -8.67
CA LEU A 40 -33.05 -5.08 -7.51
C LEU A 40 -32.64 -3.98 -6.51
N ARG A 41 -32.15 -2.84 -7.02
CA ARG A 41 -31.79 -1.67 -6.19
C ARG A 41 -32.99 -1.09 -5.46
N GLN A 42 -34.16 -1.02 -6.11
CA GLN A 42 -35.40 -0.54 -5.47
C GLN A 42 -35.94 -1.52 -4.42
N GLN A 43 -35.81 -2.84 -4.61
CA GLN A 43 -36.20 -3.82 -3.58
C GLN A 43 -35.32 -3.74 -2.33
N GLN A 44 -34.02 -3.52 -2.49
CA GLN A 44 -33.07 -3.43 -1.37
C GLN A 44 -33.31 -2.18 -0.50
N LEU A 45 -33.65 -1.05 -1.14
CA LEU A 45 -34.03 0.20 -0.45
C LEU A 45 -35.37 0.10 0.31
N ARG A 46 -36.30 -0.75 -0.16
CA ARG A 46 -37.59 -0.99 0.50
C ARG A 46 -37.47 -1.89 1.74
N SER A 47 -36.51 -2.83 1.74
CA SER A 47 -36.21 -3.69 2.89
C SER A 47 -35.70 -2.88 4.09
N ASN A 48 -34.85 -1.87 3.85
CA ASN A 48 -34.28 -1.00 4.90
C ASN A 48 -35.28 -0.04 5.57
N LYS A 49 -36.51 0.12 5.05
CA LYS A 49 -37.54 1.01 5.64
C LYS A 49 -38.44 0.31 6.68
N ARG A 50 -38.31 -1.00 6.88
CA ARG A 50 -39.13 -1.76 7.84
C ARG A 50 -38.26 -2.43 8.89
N GLY A 51 -37.82 -1.67 9.89
CA GLY A 51 -37.11 -2.22 11.04
C GLY A 51 -36.30 -1.16 11.78
N GLY A 52 -36.93 -0.49 12.74
CA GLY A 52 -36.24 0.39 13.67
C GLY A 52 -35.28 -0.39 14.55
N ASN A 53 -33.98 -0.22 14.30
CA ASN A 53 -32.95 -0.21 15.33
C ASN A 53 -31.74 0.50 14.71
N ARG A 54 -31.32 1.58 15.38
CA ARG A 54 -30.21 2.43 14.95
C ARG A 54 -28.89 1.70 15.23
N PHE A 55 -28.58 0.71 14.39
CA PHE A 55 -27.23 0.18 14.27
C PHE A 55 -26.41 1.24 13.53
N ILE A 56 -25.41 1.79 14.21
CA ILE A 56 -24.35 2.56 13.56
C ILE A 56 -23.59 1.55 12.70
N PHE A 57 -23.98 1.42 11.45
CA PHE A 57 -23.12 0.82 10.43
C PHE A 57 -21.96 1.78 10.25
N SER A 58 -20.76 1.39 10.66
CA SER A 58 -19.55 2.07 10.18
C SER A 58 -19.60 1.99 8.66
N GLU A 59 -19.75 3.14 8.00
CA GLU A 59 -19.77 3.22 6.55
C GLU A 59 -18.53 2.52 6.01
N ARG A 60 -18.78 1.50 5.19
CA ARG A 60 -17.74 0.86 4.40
C ARG A 60 -17.32 1.90 3.36
N SER A 61 -16.09 2.38 3.46
CA SER A 61 -15.52 3.40 2.55
C SER A 61 -15.76 3.04 1.09
N GLU A 62 -16.18 4.04 0.31
CA GLU A 62 -16.50 3.88 -1.11
C GLU A 62 -15.20 3.65 -1.92
N PRO A 63 -15.27 3.12 -3.17
CA PRO A 63 -14.11 2.80 -4.01
C PRO A 63 -13.21 3.98 -4.44
N GLY A 64 -13.39 5.17 -3.85
CA GLY A 64 -12.64 6.40 -4.12
C GLY A 64 -11.78 6.90 -2.94
N ASP A 65 -11.76 6.19 -1.81
CA ASP A 65 -11.05 6.59 -0.58
C ASP A 65 -9.67 5.92 -0.45
N GLU A 66 -8.98 5.64 -1.57
CA GLU A 66 -7.61 5.13 -1.58
C GLU A 66 -6.66 6.23 -2.08
N VAL A 67 -5.54 6.45 -1.38
CA VAL A 67 -4.46 7.31 -1.87
C VAL A 67 -3.92 6.69 -3.17
N PRO A 68 -3.96 7.36 -4.33
CA PRO A 68 -3.41 6.81 -5.56
C PRO A 68 -1.93 6.45 -5.42
N LEU A 69 -1.48 5.38 -6.08
CA LEU A 69 -0.09 4.90 -5.94
C LEU A 69 0.94 5.98 -6.32
N GLU A 70 0.67 6.79 -7.35
CA GLU A 70 1.53 7.92 -7.72
C GLU A 70 1.59 9.00 -6.63
N THR A 71 0.45 9.30 -6.00
CA THR A 71 0.42 10.23 -4.86
C THR A 71 1.21 9.68 -3.68
N PHE A 72 1.10 8.39 -3.40
CA PHE A 72 1.90 7.72 -2.37
C PHE A 72 3.41 7.82 -2.67
N ARG A 73 3.81 7.54 -3.92
CA ARG A 73 5.22 7.63 -4.37
C ARG A 73 5.76 9.04 -4.22
N GLN A 74 4.99 10.05 -4.63
CA GLN A 74 5.39 11.44 -4.51
C GLN A 74 5.51 11.87 -3.05
N GLN A 75 4.55 11.53 -2.17
CA GLN A 75 4.63 11.82 -0.74
C GLN A 75 5.88 11.19 -0.09
N ALA A 76 6.20 9.96 -0.47
CA ALA A 76 7.40 9.30 0.00
C ALA A 76 8.66 10.01 -0.50
N LEU A 77 8.74 10.36 -1.79
CA LEU A 77 9.86 11.11 -2.36
C LEU A 77 10.06 12.45 -1.65
N ASP A 78 8.98 13.23 -1.49
CA ASP A 78 9.01 14.52 -0.83
C ASP A 78 9.53 14.39 0.61
N LYS A 79 9.08 13.36 1.34
CA LYS A 79 9.52 13.11 2.70
C LYS A 79 10.99 12.67 2.78
N HIS A 80 11.46 11.85 1.84
CA HIS A 80 12.89 11.53 1.74
C HIS A 80 13.71 12.81 1.53
N ASN A 81 13.29 13.66 0.58
CA ASN A 81 14.00 14.87 0.22
C ASN A 81 13.96 15.94 1.32
N GLU A 82 12.88 16.02 2.10
CA GLU A 82 12.82 16.82 3.33
C GLU A 82 13.93 16.38 4.30
N TYR A 83 14.03 15.08 4.60
CA TYR A 83 15.06 14.59 5.51
C TYR A 83 16.47 14.74 4.97
N ARG A 84 16.69 14.39 3.70
CA ARG A 84 17.98 14.55 3.03
C ARG A 84 18.48 16.00 3.03
N SER A 85 17.57 16.97 2.90
CA SER A 85 17.93 18.39 3.01
C SER A 85 18.49 18.78 4.38
N LYS A 86 17.99 18.18 5.47
CA LYS A 86 18.50 18.39 6.84
C LYS A 86 19.94 17.88 7.02
N HIS A 87 20.36 16.96 6.15
CA HIS A 87 21.71 16.40 6.13
C HIS A 87 22.59 17.02 5.03
N CYS A 88 22.06 18.03 4.32
CA CYS A 88 22.75 18.68 3.22
C CYS A 88 23.25 17.71 2.13
N VAL A 89 22.50 16.61 1.89
CA VAL A 89 22.76 15.66 0.80
C VAL A 89 21.81 15.90 -0.38
N PRO A 90 22.21 15.59 -1.63
CA PRO A 90 21.38 15.84 -2.81
C PRO A 90 20.03 15.13 -2.75
N ALA A 91 18.99 15.74 -3.33
CA ALA A 91 17.67 15.14 -3.44
C ALA A 91 17.68 13.88 -4.33
N LEU A 92 16.86 12.89 -3.97
CA LEU A 92 16.53 11.74 -4.79
C LEU A 92 15.54 12.14 -5.89
N GLN A 93 15.49 11.30 -6.93
CA GLN A 93 14.47 11.34 -7.97
C GLN A 93 13.81 9.96 -8.08
N LEU A 94 12.50 9.94 -8.33
CA LEU A 94 11.82 8.68 -8.62
C LEU A 94 12.35 8.08 -9.92
N ASP A 95 12.39 6.75 -9.97
CA ASP A 95 12.73 5.95 -11.13
C ASP A 95 11.64 4.90 -11.36
N ASP A 96 11.11 4.85 -12.58
CA ASP A 96 9.95 4.01 -12.90
C ASP A 96 10.27 2.51 -12.85
N GLU A 97 11.50 2.11 -13.19
CA GLU A 97 11.90 0.71 -13.14
C GLU A 97 12.10 0.26 -11.69
N LEU A 98 12.76 1.09 -10.86
CA LEU A 98 12.83 0.83 -9.41
C LEU A 98 11.44 0.82 -8.76
N ASN A 99 10.53 1.72 -9.17
CA ASN A 99 9.14 1.74 -8.68
C ASN A 99 8.41 0.43 -8.98
N ASN A 100 8.63 -0.13 -10.17
CA ASN A 100 8.05 -1.42 -10.57
C ASN A 100 8.64 -2.58 -9.79
N ILE A 101 9.95 -2.58 -9.53
CA ILE A 101 10.63 -3.59 -8.72
C ILE A 101 10.09 -3.56 -7.27
N ALA A 102 10.07 -2.38 -6.66
CA ALA A 102 9.59 -2.18 -5.30
C ALA A 102 8.11 -2.59 -5.15
N GLN A 103 7.28 -2.26 -6.14
CA GLN A 103 5.85 -2.60 -6.14
C GLN A 103 5.63 -4.12 -6.22
N GLN A 104 6.29 -4.79 -7.16
CA GLN A 104 6.21 -6.26 -7.30
C GLN A 104 6.68 -6.96 -6.02
N TYR A 105 7.74 -6.44 -5.39
CA TYR A 105 8.24 -7.04 -4.17
C TYR A 105 7.31 -6.81 -2.97
N ALA A 106 6.72 -5.62 -2.82
CA ALA A 106 5.70 -5.37 -1.82
C ALA A 106 4.50 -6.32 -1.98
N GLU A 107 4.04 -6.54 -3.20
CA GLU A 107 2.97 -7.49 -3.53
C GLU A 107 3.35 -8.94 -3.17
N LYS A 108 4.59 -9.35 -3.44
CA LYS A 108 5.12 -10.65 -3.03
C LYS A 108 5.07 -10.80 -1.51
N LEU A 109 5.62 -9.85 -0.76
CA LEU A 109 5.62 -9.89 0.71
C LEU A 109 4.21 -9.91 1.28
N ALA A 110 3.28 -9.16 0.69
CA ALA A 110 1.88 -9.16 1.08
C ALA A 110 1.18 -10.50 0.78
N ALA A 111 1.52 -11.15 -0.32
CA ALA A 111 0.98 -12.46 -0.69
C ALA A 111 1.51 -13.59 0.20
N THR A 112 2.75 -13.50 0.68
CA THR A 112 3.38 -14.51 1.54
C THR A 112 3.30 -14.18 3.04
N ASP A 113 2.90 -12.96 3.39
CA ASP A 113 2.91 -12.41 4.76
C ASP A 113 4.27 -12.57 5.47
N THR A 114 5.37 -12.47 4.70
CA THR A 114 6.75 -12.61 5.19
C THR A 114 7.41 -11.24 5.40
N PHE A 115 8.52 -11.20 6.14
CA PHE A 115 9.39 -10.03 6.26
C PHE A 115 10.82 -10.47 5.95
N GLU A 116 11.24 -10.29 4.71
CA GLU A 116 12.57 -10.64 4.22
C GLU A 116 13.00 -9.64 3.14
N HIS A 117 14.31 -9.47 2.97
CA HIS A 117 14.85 -8.62 1.91
C HIS A 117 14.87 -9.34 0.55
N SER A 118 14.71 -8.59 -0.53
CA SER A 118 14.59 -9.17 -1.89
C SER A 118 15.88 -9.78 -2.41
N GLY A 119 17.03 -9.19 -2.04
CA GLY A 119 18.32 -9.47 -2.67
C GLY A 119 18.35 -9.12 -4.16
N ALA A 120 17.39 -8.33 -4.65
CA ALA A 120 17.29 -7.98 -6.06
C ALA A 120 18.36 -6.95 -6.48
N THR A 121 18.65 -6.91 -7.77
CA THR A 121 19.64 -6.04 -8.39
C THR A 121 18.97 -5.09 -9.37
N PHE A 122 19.63 -3.96 -9.64
CA PHE A 122 19.22 -3.00 -10.65
C PHE A 122 20.34 -2.87 -11.68
N HIS A 123 20.03 -3.16 -12.94
CA HIS A 123 21.01 -3.21 -14.05
C HIS A 123 22.25 -4.07 -13.78
N GLY A 124 22.09 -5.14 -12.99
CA GLY A 124 23.18 -6.07 -12.63
C GLY A 124 23.98 -5.65 -11.40
N GLU A 125 23.67 -4.51 -10.80
CA GLU A 125 24.32 -3.98 -9.61
C GLU A 125 23.43 -4.10 -8.36
N TRP A 126 24.04 -4.17 -7.19
CA TRP A 126 23.29 -4.21 -5.94
C TRP A 126 22.55 -2.88 -5.70
N MET A 127 21.30 -2.97 -5.25
CA MET A 127 20.49 -1.81 -4.86
C MET A 127 20.17 -1.85 -3.36
N GLY A 128 20.03 -0.67 -2.77
CA GLY A 128 19.59 -0.52 -1.39
C GLY A 128 18.12 -0.89 -1.24
N GLU A 129 17.71 -1.31 -0.05
CA GLU A 129 16.32 -1.66 0.23
C GLU A 129 15.93 -1.34 1.68
N ASN A 130 14.80 -0.64 1.85
CA ASN A 130 14.12 -0.51 3.13
C ASN A 130 12.74 -1.16 3.04
N ILE A 131 12.35 -1.88 4.10
CA ILE A 131 11.03 -2.50 4.22
C ILE A 131 10.35 -1.98 5.47
N TYR A 132 9.07 -1.64 5.34
CA TYR A 132 8.23 -1.23 6.45
C TYR A 132 6.97 -2.09 6.47
N THR A 133 6.55 -2.47 7.67
CA THR A 133 5.26 -3.14 7.87
C THR A 133 4.46 -2.51 9.00
N ALA A 134 3.14 -2.54 8.85
CA ALA A 134 2.21 -2.13 9.89
C ALA A 134 0.89 -2.85 9.75
N TRP A 135 0.28 -3.19 10.88
CA TRP A 135 -1.11 -3.63 10.92
C TRP A 135 -2.02 -2.40 10.82
N SER A 136 -3.06 -2.46 9.98
CA SER A 136 -4.07 -1.41 9.91
C SER A 136 -5.44 -1.96 10.28
N SER A 137 -6.14 -1.25 11.15
CA SER A 137 -7.58 -1.43 11.41
C SER A 137 -8.47 -0.56 10.52
N GLU A 138 -7.89 0.44 9.85
CA GLU A 138 -8.56 1.33 8.90
C GLU A 138 -8.31 0.88 7.45
N SER A 139 -9.13 1.37 6.50
CA SER A 139 -8.97 1.16 5.06
C SER A 139 -7.49 1.20 4.68
N VAL A 140 -6.97 0.03 4.31
CA VAL A 140 -5.54 -0.30 4.40
C VAL A 140 -4.68 0.49 3.39
N LEU A 141 -5.34 1.24 2.49
CA LEU A 141 -4.75 1.99 1.38
C LEU A 141 -4.76 3.51 1.61
N ASN A 142 -5.20 3.98 2.79
CA ASN A 142 -5.06 5.37 3.23
C ASN A 142 -3.71 5.71 3.86
N THR A 143 -2.78 4.76 3.88
CA THR A 143 -1.44 4.99 4.42
C THR A 143 -0.69 5.97 3.51
N PRO A 144 -0.40 7.20 3.99
CA PRO A 144 0.34 8.16 3.19
C PRO A 144 1.80 7.72 3.09
N GLY A 145 2.46 8.12 1.99
CA GLY A 145 3.82 7.68 1.66
C GLY A 145 4.88 8.13 2.66
N ASP A 146 4.59 9.16 3.45
CA ASP A 146 5.50 9.76 4.43
C ASP A 146 5.69 8.91 5.70
N LYS A 147 4.72 8.05 6.06
CA LYS A 147 4.74 7.30 7.33
C LYS A 147 5.90 6.31 7.41
N ALA A 148 6.12 5.53 6.35
CA ALA A 148 7.23 4.57 6.29
C ALA A 148 8.58 5.30 6.36
N VAL A 149 8.72 6.37 5.58
CA VAL A 149 9.94 7.19 5.52
C VAL A 149 10.26 7.83 6.86
N THR A 150 9.25 8.37 7.55
CA THR A 150 9.38 8.94 8.89
C THR A 150 9.84 7.89 9.89
N LYS A 151 9.30 6.67 9.81
CA LYS A 151 9.70 5.57 10.70
C LYS A 151 11.14 5.13 10.46
N TRP A 152 11.56 4.99 9.21
CA TRP A 152 12.95 4.72 8.85
C TRP A 152 13.90 5.82 9.31
N TYR A 153 13.56 7.09 9.08
CA TYR A 153 14.41 8.20 9.49
C TYR A 153 14.57 8.33 11.00
N ASN A 154 13.53 8.01 11.78
CA ASN A 154 13.57 8.15 13.24
C ASN A 154 14.64 7.28 13.92
N GLU A 155 15.19 6.27 13.24
CA GLU A 155 16.36 5.52 13.72
C GLU A 155 17.61 6.39 13.91
N ILE A 156 17.62 7.63 13.39
CA ILE A 156 18.64 8.65 13.67
C ILE A 156 18.89 8.85 15.17
N SER A 157 17.88 8.63 16.03
CA SER A 157 18.04 8.75 17.50
C SER A 157 19.03 7.74 18.07
N ASP A 158 19.19 6.61 17.39
CA ASP A 158 19.97 5.46 17.84
C ASP A 158 21.31 5.34 17.08
N TYR A 159 21.57 6.26 16.15
CA TYR A 159 22.77 6.26 15.32
C TYR A 159 24.00 6.76 16.10
N ASP A 160 25.02 5.90 16.22
CA ASP A 160 26.29 6.25 16.83
C ASP A 160 27.19 6.99 15.83
N TRP A 161 27.13 8.31 15.89
CA TRP A 161 27.93 9.19 15.04
C TRP A 161 29.45 9.09 15.25
N ASN A 162 29.91 8.49 16.35
CA ASN A 162 31.34 8.31 16.62
C ASN A 162 31.86 6.96 16.12
N ASN A 163 30.96 6.03 15.80
CA ASN A 163 31.26 4.74 15.22
C ASN A 163 30.31 4.47 14.04
N PRO A 164 30.51 5.14 12.90
CA PRO A 164 29.54 5.21 11.82
C PRO A 164 29.42 3.86 11.11
N THR A 165 28.31 3.17 11.36
CA THR A 165 27.97 1.86 10.80
C THR A 165 26.46 1.68 10.82
N SER A 166 25.91 0.72 10.05
CA SER A 166 24.56 0.23 10.29
C SER A 166 24.59 -0.66 11.54
N SER A 167 24.55 -0.03 12.71
CA SER A 167 24.29 -0.74 13.96
C SER A 167 22.92 -1.42 13.88
N SER A 168 22.68 -2.43 14.71
CA SER A 168 21.41 -3.18 14.72
C SER A 168 20.24 -2.22 14.95
N GLY A 169 19.56 -1.83 13.87
CA GLY A 169 18.39 -0.96 13.91
C GLY A 169 18.57 0.46 13.36
N THR A 170 19.70 0.81 12.71
CA THR A 170 19.89 2.14 12.09
C THR A 170 20.06 2.12 10.57
N GLY A 171 20.00 0.92 9.98
CA GLY A 171 20.20 0.70 8.54
C GLY A 171 19.17 1.40 7.66
N HIS A 172 17.92 1.59 8.14
CA HIS A 172 16.92 2.27 7.32
C HIS A 172 17.20 3.77 7.29
N PHE A 173 17.54 4.37 8.44
CA PHE A 173 17.96 5.78 8.50
C PHE A 173 19.15 6.05 7.58
N THR A 174 20.23 5.26 7.72
CA THR A 174 21.46 5.47 6.93
C THR A 174 21.19 5.37 5.44
N GLN A 175 20.29 4.48 5.02
CA GLN A 175 19.88 4.39 3.62
C GLN A 175 19.07 5.61 3.15
N VAL A 176 18.14 6.13 3.96
CA VAL A 176 17.33 7.33 3.61
C VAL A 176 18.24 8.53 3.29
N VAL A 177 19.27 8.74 4.11
CA VAL A 177 20.18 9.89 3.99
C VAL A 177 21.45 9.60 3.20
N TRP A 178 21.57 8.40 2.61
CA TRP A 178 22.78 7.98 1.92
C TRP A 178 23.13 8.92 0.75
N LYS A 179 24.23 9.66 0.88
CA LYS A 179 24.60 10.75 -0.04
C LYS A 179 24.72 10.29 -1.49
N ALA A 180 25.33 9.14 -1.74
CA ALA A 180 25.55 8.63 -3.09
C ALA A 180 24.28 8.06 -3.76
N SER A 181 23.22 7.75 -3.03
CA SER A 181 21.96 7.34 -3.64
C SER A 181 21.33 8.52 -4.38
N THR A 182 20.89 8.29 -5.62
CA THR A 182 20.32 9.34 -6.49
C THR A 182 18.92 9.01 -6.98
N ARG A 183 18.58 7.72 -7.07
CA ARG A 183 17.29 7.20 -7.53
C ARG A 183 16.56 6.48 -6.42
N LEU A 184 15.24 6.60 -6.44
CA LEU A 184 14.32 5.95 -5.53
C LEU A 184 13.23 5.23 -6.33
N GLY A 185 12.94 3.99 -5.98
CA GLY A 185 11.68 3.35 -6.29
C GLY A 185 10.93 3.04 -5.01
N ILE A 186 9.61 3.17 -5.00
CA ILE A 186 8.81 2.80 -3.84
C ILE A 186 7.48 2.18 -4.26
N GLY A 187 7.11 1.12 -3.54
CA GLY A 187 5.88 0.36 -3.75
C GLY A 187 5.20 0.02 -2.44
N ARG A 188 3.91 -0.28 -2.52
CA ARG A 188 3.13 -0.72 -1.37
C ARG A 188 2.13 -1.81 -1.74
N ALA A 189 1.85 -2.70 -0.80
CA ALA A 189 0.80 -3.68 -0.93
C ALA A 189 0.18 -4.00 0.43
N VAL A 190 -0.95 -4.70 0.39
CA VAL A 190 -1.72 -5.07 1.58
C VAL A 190 -1.97 -6.57 1.53
N SER A 191 -1.60 -7.26 2.61
CA SER A 191 -1.85 -8.70 2.75
C SER A 191 -3.34 -8.98 3.01
N ALA A 192 -3.74 -10.24 2.82
CA ALA A 192 -5.07 -10.71 3.23
C ALA A 192 -5.32 -10.55 4.75
N SER A 193 -4.26 -10.43 5.55
CA SER A 193 -4.31 -10.20 7.00
C SER A 193 -4.43 -8.71 7.38
N ASN A 194 -4.60 -7.79 6.42
CA ASN A 194 -4.62 -6.33 6.61
C ASN A 194 -3.29 -5.75 7.12
N LYS A 195 -2.18 -6.41 6.79
CA LYS A 195 -0.84 -5.90 7.02
C LYS A 195 -0.36 -5.14 5.79
N ILE A 196 0.10 -3.92 6.00
CA ILE A 196 0.69 -3.07 4.97
C ILE A 196 2.15 -3.45 4.82
N TYR A 197 2.58 -3.51 3.58
CA TYR A 197 3.97 -3.66 3.17
C TYR A 197 4.36 -2.45 2.35
N VAL A 198 5.44 -1.79 2.73
CA VAL A 198 6.07 -0.73 1.93
C VAL A 198 7.52 -1.13 1.68
N VAL A 199 7.93 -1.09 0.42
CA VAL A 199 9.29 -1.40 -0.01
C VAL A 199 9.83 -0.17 -0.73
N ALA A 200 11.01 0.30 -0.34
CA ALA A 200 11.75 1.33 -1.05
C ALA A 200 13.08 0.77 -1.54
N ASN A 201 13.40 0.98 -2.82
CA ASN A 201 14.67 0.61 -3.42
C ASN A 201 15.48 1.86 -3.81
N TYR A 202 16.79 1.81 -3.62
CA TYR A 202 17.69 2.95 -3.79
C TYR A 202 18.83 2.60 -4.74
N PHE A 203 19.14 3.50 -5.67
CA PHE A 203 20.26 3.31 -6.59
C PHE A 203 21.13 4.57 -6.76
N PRO A 204 22.47 4.46 -6.71
CA PRO A 204 23.23 3.34 -6.13
C PRO A 204 22.78 3.02 -4.71
N GLY A 205 22.93 1.75 -4.32
CA GLY A 205 22.56 1.32 -2.96
C GLY A 205 23.46 1.94 -1.88
N GLY A 206 22.95 1.98 -0.65
CA GLY A 206 23.69 2.47 0.51
C GLY A 206 24.19 1.38 1.45
N ASN A 207 24.53 1.75 2.68
CA ASN A 207 24.90 0.81 3.75
C ASN A 207 26.09 -0.10 3.43
N PHE A 208 27.00 0.36 2.56
CA PHE A 208 28.24 -0.35 2.29
C PHE A 208 29.26 -0.11 3.40
N ASN A 209 29.91 -1.19 3.84
CA ASN A 209 30.98 -1.13 4.84
C ASN A 209 32.07 -0.15 4.40
N ASN A 210 32.54 0.67 5.35
CA ASN A 210 33.57 1.71 5.19
C ASN A 210 33.16 2.99 4.43
N ALA A 211 31.90 3.14 4.01
CA ALA A 211 31.45 4.33 3.27
C ALA A 211 30.55 5.27 4.09
N TYR A 212 30.28 4.96 5.37
CA TYR A 212 29.31 5.69 6.20
C TYR A 212 29.71 7.13 6.49
N GLU A 213 30.98 7.40 6.82
CA GLU A 213 31.44 8.77 7.13
C GLU A 213 31.18 9.76 5.99
N GLU A 214 31.33 9.30 4.75
CA GLU A 214 31.15 10.14 3.56
C GLU A 214 29.69 10.23 3.11
N ASN A 215 28.87 9.24 3.49
CA ASN A 215 27.50 9.09 2.99
C ASN A 215 26.40 9.38 4.01
N VAL A 216 26.71 9.41 5.31
CA VAL A 216 25.76 9.68 6.39
C VAL A 216 26.26 10.91 7.18
N PRO A 217 26.18 12.13 6.59
CA PRO A 217 26.63 13.32 7.29
C PRO A 217 25.70 13.65 8.46
N ARG A 218 26.22 14.41 9.43
CA ARG A 218 25.41 15.00 10.49
C ARG A 218 24.41 16.01 9.91
N LEU A 219 23.47 16.44 10.75
CA LEU A 219 22.60 17.54 10.39
C LEU A 219 23.42 18.79 10.04
N CYS A 220 22.97 19.52 9.02
CA CYS A 220 23.25 20.93 8.87
C CYS A 220 22.15 21.76 9.57
#